data_AF-A0A416TY65-F1
#
_entry.id   AF-A0A416TY65-F1
#
_cell.length_a   1.000
_cell.length_b   1.000
_cell.length_c   1.000
_cell.angle_alpha   90.00
_cell.angle_beta   90.00
_cell.angle_gamma   90.00
#
_symmetry.space_group_name_H-M   'P 1'
#
loop_
_entity.id
_entity.type
_entity.pdbx_description
1 polymer ?
#
loop_
_entity_poly.entity_id
_entity_poly.type
_entity_poly.pdbx_seq_one_letter_code
_entity_poly.pdbx_strand_id
1 'polypeptide(L)'
;MEVVVKMGNITKELQKLLKDYNKKVLQSVPTMARQIATDAEPEYRKIINESINQYYATHKGDFSEGRLENMTGNISAEGSSIIFEDTEENVPNYHGFWGQELTNEGVFDLMYLKGEHGNGKWHLVDTTPPPFDYVEQELVNGRLDKIIDNSVHKVLDNIEL
;
A
#
# COMPACT_ATOMS: atom_id res chain seq x y z
N MET A 1 -12.24 -52.91 24.14
CA MET A 1 -11.01 -52.18 24.51
C MET A 1 -10.22 -51.72 23.28
N GLU A 2 -10.23 -52.47 22.17
CA GLU A 2 -9.48 -52.16 20.93
C GLU A 2 -9.95 -50.89 20.18
N VAL A 3 -11.25 -50.61 20.15
CA VAL A 3 -11.82 -49.42 19.48
C VAL A 3 -11.35 -48.11 20.12
N VAL A 4 -11.29 -48.07 21.46
CA VAL A 4 -10.86 -46.89 22.23
C VAL A 4 -9.37 -46.61 21.99
N VAL A 5 -8.54 -47.64 21.88
CA VAL A 5 -7.10 -47.51 21.57
C VAL A 5 -6.89 -47.02 20.13
N LYS A 6 -7.65 -47.55 19.15
CA LYS A 6 -7.62 -47.08 17.75
C LYS A 6 -8.06 -45.61 17.60
N MET A 7 -9.12 -45.19 18.30
CA MET A 7 -9.55 -43.79 18.35
C MET A 7 -8.51 -42.87 19.00
N GLY A 8 -7.84 -43.34 20.07
CA GLY A 8 -6.76 -42.61 20.72
C GLY A 8 -5.54 -42.39 19.80
N ASN A 9 -5.20 -43.37 18.96
CA ASN A 9 -4.11 -43.26 18.00
C ASN A 9 -4.44 -42.29 16.86
N ILE A 10 -5.65 -42.36 16.30
CA ILE A 10 -6.14 -41.42 15.27
C ILE A 10 -6.11 -39.98 15.79
N THR A 11 -6.55 -39.77 17.04
CA THR A 11 -6.57 -38.42 17.64
C THR A 11 -5.16 -37.83 17.76
N LYS A 12 -4.17 -38.64 18.14
CA LYS A 12 -2.76 -38.19 18.24
C LYS A 12 -2.17 -37.88 16.87
N GLU A 13 -2.48 -38.68 15.86
CA GLU A 13 -2.02 -38.43 14.48
C GLU A 13 -2.61 -37.14 13.91
N LEU A 14 -3.91 -36.89 14.12
CA LEU A 14 -4.57 -35.64 13.73
C LEU A 14 -3.97 -34.42 14.43
N GLN A 15 -3.70 -34.52 15.74
CA GLN A 15 -3.05 -33.45 16.50
C GLN A 15 -1.65 -33.14 15.96
N LYS A 16 -0.90 -34.17 15.57
CA LYS A 16 0.42 -34.01 14.97
C LYS A 16 0.34 -33.33 13.60
N LEU A 17 -0.54 -33.81 12.72
CA LEU A 17 -0.76 -33.22 11.38
C LEU A 17 -1.18 -31.75 11.48
N LEU A 18 -2.10 -31.42 12.39
CA LEU A 18 -2.52 -30.04 12.60
C LEU A 18 -1.36 -29.14 13.07
N LYS A 19 -0.52 -29.65 13.98
CA LYS A 19 0.66 -28.92 14.46
C LYS A 19 1.68 -28.70 13.34
N ASP A 20 1.93 -29.73 12.54
CA ASP A 20 2.87 -29.66 11.42
C ASP A 20 2.37 -28.71 10.33
N TYR A 21 1.07 -28.76 10.00
CA TYR A 21 0.43 -27.82 9.08
C TYR A 21 0.52 -26.38 9.58
N ASN A 22 0.13 -26.11 10.83
CA ASN A 22 0.22 -24.76 11.41
C ASN A 22 1.64 -24.22 11.39
N LYS A 23 2.65 -25.08 11.61
CA LYS A 23 4.05 -24.69 11.50
C LYS A 23 4.41 -24.30 10.07
N LYS A 24 3.99 -25.08 9.07
CA LYS A 24 4.24 -24.79 7.64
C LYS A 24 3.54 -23.49 7.21
N VAL A 25 2.32 -23.24 7.68
CA VAL A 25 1.60 -21.97 7.45
C VAL A 25 2.38 -20.79 8.04
N LEU A 26 2.80 -20.87 9.31
CA LEU A 26 3.60 -19.79 9.92
C LEU A 26 4.92 -19.54 9.18
N GLN A 27 5.57 -20.59 8.70
CA GLN A 27 6.82 -20.49 7.94
C GLN A 27 6.63 -19.91 6.53
N SER A 28 5.41 -19.95 5.98
CA SER A 28 5.11 -19.42 4.64
C SER A 28 4.63 -17.97 4.64
N VAL A 29 4.38 -17.37 5.81
CA VAL A 29 3.99 -15.95 5.93
C VAL A 29 4.93 -15.00 5.17
N PRO A 30 6.27 -15.14 5.22
CA PRO A 30 7.14 -14.27 4.44
C PRO A 30 7.01 -14.47 2.92
N THR A 31 6.71 -15.69 2.49
CA THR A 31 6.44 -16.00 1.08
C THR A 31 5.09 -15.39 0.66
N MET A 32 4.08 -15.42 1.53
CA MET A 32 2.80 -14.75 1.30
C MET A 32 2.98 -13.24 1.13
N ALA A 33 3.73 -12.60 2.03
CA ALA A 33 4.00 -11.16 1.95
C ALA A 33 4.65 -10.77 0.61
N ARG A 34 5.65 -11.53 0.15
CA ARG A 34 6.28 -11.32 -1.16
C ARG A 34 5.34 -11.53 -2.34
N GLN A 35 4.50 -12.57 -2.27
CA GLN A 35 3.52 -12.86 -3.31
C GLN A 35 2.47 -11.76 -3.40
N ILE A 36 1.99 -11.26 -2.26
CA ILE A 36 1.06 -10.13 -2.17
C ILE A 36 1.71 -8.89 -2.78
N ALA A 37 2.94 -8.55 -2.40
CA ALA A 37 3.64 -7.39 -2.95
C ALA A 37 3.74 -7.45 -4.47
N THR A 38 4.12 -8.62 -5.01
CA THR A 38 4.26 -8.84 -6.45
C THR A 38 2.93 -8.71 -7.19
N ASP A 39 1.86 -9.32 -6.65
CA ASP A 39 0.55 -9.33 -7.32
C ASP A 39 -0.20 -7.99 -7.19
N ALA A 40 0.00 -7.26 -6.10
CA ALA A 40 -0.68 -6.00 -5.81
C ALA A 40 -0.02 -4.77 -6.45
N GLU A 41 1.27 -4.84 -6.75
CA GLU A 41 2.04 -3.70 -7.28
C GLU A 41 1.38 -3.03 -8.51
N PRO A 42 0.89 -3.77 -9.53
CA PRO A 42 0.27 -3.13 -10.69
C PRO A 42 -1.00 -2.34 -10.35
N GLU A 43 -1.85 -2.87 -9.45
CA GLU A 43 -3.08 -2.18 -9.04
C GLU A 43 -2.76 -0.98 -8.14
N TYR A 44 -1.73 -1.08 -7.30
CA TYR A 44 -1.28 0.04 -6.48
C TYR A 44 -0.75 1.21 -7.31
N ARG A 45 0.06 0.93 -8.33
CA ARG A 45 0.49 1.96 -9.30
C ARG A 45 -0.71 2.62 -9.99
N LYS A 46 -1.78 1.87 -10.24
CA LYS A 46 -3.02 2.40 -10.82
C LYS A 46 -3.79 3.29 -9.82
N ILE A 47 -3.88 2.89 -8.55
CA ILE A 47 -4.47 3.70 -7.47
C ILE A 47 -3.78 5.08 -7.40
N ILE A 48 -2.45 5.11 -7.45
CA ILE A 48 -1.68 6.36 -7.41
C ILE A 48 -2.01 7.25 -8.61
N ASN A 49 -1.95 6.69 -9.83
CA ASN A 49 -2.27 7.44 -11.05
C ASN A 49 -3.70 8.02 -11.02
N GLU A 50 -4.67 7.23 -10.55
CA GLU A 50 -6.06 7.68 -10.44
C GLU A 50 -6.24 8.75 -9.36
N SER A 51 -5.53 8.63 -8.24
CA SER A 51 -5.53 9.62 -7.15
C SER A 51 -4.99 10.98 -7.62
N ILE A 52 -3.91 10.97 -8.41
CA ILE A 52 -3.34 12.17 -9.02
C ILE A 52 -4.33 12.77 -10.03
N ASN A 53 -4.94 11.94 -10.88
CA ASN A 53 -5.95 12.40 -11.83
C ASN A 53 -7.17 13.01 -11.14
N GLN A 54 -7.63 12.40 -10.04
CA GLN A 54 -8.76 12.89 -9.26
C GLN A 54 -8.44 14.23 -8.57
N TYR A 55 -7.23 14.36 -8.04
CA TYR A 55 -6.73 15.62 -7.51
C TYR A 55 -6.78 16.74 -8.57
N TYR A 56 -6.28 16.51 -9.78
CA TYR A 56 -6.34 17.51 -10.84
C TYR A 56 -7.74 17.73 -11.43
N ALA A 57 -8.58 16.69 -11.53
CA ALA A 57 -9.94 16.80 -12.05
C ALA A 57 -10.89 17.60 -11.14
N THR A 58 -10.64 17.60 -9.83
CA THR A 58 -11.40 18.41 -8.87
C THR A 58 -11.08 19.91 -8.95
N HIS A 59 -10.02 20.30 -9.66
CA HIS A 59 -9.60 21.69 -9.84
C HIS A 59 -9.67 22.15 -11.31
N LYS A 60 -10.59 23.08 -11.64
CA LYS A 60 -10.63 23.80 -12.93
C LYS A 60 -9.81 25.09 -12.90
N GLY A 61 -8.50 24.99 -12.69
CA GLY A 61 -7.56 26.10 -12.86
C GLY A 61 -6.54 25.79 -13.95
N ASP A 62 -6.09 26.79 -14.70
CA ASP A 62 -4.94 26.66 -15.61
C ASP A 62 -3.67 26.48 -14.78
N PHE A 63 -3.43 25.24 -14.34
CA PHE A 63 -2.17 24.84 -13.75
C PHE A 63 -1.22 24.46 -14.88
N SER A 64 -0.07 25.14 -14.93
CA SER A 64 1.09 24.63 -15.63
C SER A 64 1.44 23.25 -15.08
N GLU A 65 1.52 22.27 -15.98
CA GLU A 65 1.95 20.88 -15.84
C GLU A 65 3.02 20.62 -14.75
N GLY A 66 3.02 19.40 -14.19
CA GLY A 66 4.30 18.68 -14.01
C GLY A 66 5.02 18.60 -12.66
N ARG A 67 4.37 18.35 -11.51
CA ARG A 67 5.10 17.76 -10.34
C ARG A 67 4.66 16.37 -9.92
N LEU A 68 3.35 16.13 -9.79
CA LEU A 68 2.83 14.80 -9.46
C LEU A 68 2.92 13.80 -10.61
N GLU A 69 3.19 14.25 -11.83
CA GLU A 69 3.29 13.37 -13.01
C GLU A 69 4.38 12.29 -12.87
N ASN A 70 5.38 12.52 -12.00
CA ASN A 70 6.44 11.56 -11.71
C ASN A 70 6.26 10.83 -10.37
N MET A 71 5.17 11.07 -9.65
CA MET A 71 4.82 10.29 -8.46
C MET A 71 4.40 8.90 -8.92
N THR A 72 5.01 7.88 -8.33
CA THR A 72 4.66 6.49 -8.50
C THR A 72 4.60 5.84 -7.13
N GLY A 73 4.35 4.54 -7.09
CA GLY A 73 4.53 3.79 -5.86
C GLY A 73 4.89 2.36 -6.13
N ASN A 74 5.55 1.80 -5.15
CA ASN A 74 6.06 0.45 -5.15
C ASN A 74 5.46 -0.27 -3.95
N ILE A 75 5.22 -1.57 -4.11
CA ILE A 75 4.94 -2.44 -2.98
C ILE A 75 6.13 -3.36 -2.83
N SER A 76 6.65 -3.45 -1.61
CA SER A 76 7.70 -4.38 -1.26
C SER A 76 7.29 -5.24 -0.07
N ALA A 77 8.10 -6.23 0.26
CA ALA A 77 7.87 -7.09 1.41
C ALA A 77 9.18 -7.33 2.18
N GLU A 78 9.13 -7.12 3.49
CA GLU A 78 10.23 -7.38 4.41
C GLU A 78 9.77 -8.31 5.51
N GLY A 79 10.31 -9.54 5.53
CA GLY A 79 9.84 -10.58 6.45
C GLY A 79 8.36 -10.86 6.23
N SER A 80 7.54 -10.63 7.26
CA SER A 80 6.08 -10.79 7.23
C SER A 80 5.33 -9.48 6.93
N SER A 81 6.04 -8.38 6.70
CA SER A 81 5.44 -7.07 6.47
C SER A 81 5.34 -6.78 4.97
N ILE A 82 4.25 -6.13 4.58
CA ILE A 82 4.07 -5.51 3.27
C ILE A 82 4.29 -4.01 3.47
N ILE A 83 5.07 -3.41 2.59
CA ILE A 83 5.42 -1.99 2.65
C ILE A 83 4.92 -1.35 1.37
N PHE A 84 4.11 -0.31 1.53
CA PHE A 84 3.66 0.54 0.44
C PHE A 84 4.52 1.80 0.49
N GLU A 85 5.24 2.08 -0.60
CA GLU A 85 6.11 3.24 -0.70
C GLU A 85 5.68 4.08 -1.88
N ASP A 86 5.30 5.31 -1.62
CA ASP A 86 5.14 6.30 -2.66
C ASP A 86 6.51 6.88 -2.98
N THR A 87 6.91 6.84 -4.25
CA THR A 87 8.21 7.31 -4.69
C THR A 87 8.05 8.40 -5.73
N GLU A 88 8.86 9.44 -5.63
CA GLU A 88 8.89 10.53 -6.58
C GLU A 88 10.25 10.55 -7.26
N GLU A 89 10.31 10.21 -8.54
CA GLU A 89 11.54 10.37 -9.32
C GLU A 89 11.59 11.77 -9.94
N ASN A 90 12.77 12.40 -9.92
CA ASN A 90 13.05 13.65 -10.64
C ASN A 90 12.21 14.87 -10.26
N VAL A 91 11.69 14.95 -9.03
CA VAL A 91 11.11 16.20 -8.50
C VAL A 91 12.27 17.09 -8.02
N PRO A 92 12.54 18.26 -8.63
CA PRO A 92 13.65 19.10 -8.21
C PRO A 92 13.48 19.55 -6.76
N ASN A 93 14.57 19.51 -5.99
CA ASN A 93 14.63 20.03 -4.61
C ASN A 93 14.06 21.45 -4.59
N TYR A 94 13.11 21.69 -3.69
CA TYR A 94 12.53 23.01 -3.50
C TYR A 94 13.22 23.67 -2.31
N HIS A 95 13.79 24.86 -2.54
CA HIS A 95 14.40 25.63 -1.47
C HIS A 95 13.36 26.54 -0.82
N GLY A 96 13.18 26.40 0.49
CA GLY A 96 12.35 27.28 1.28
C GLY A 96 12.91 28.69 1.37
N PHE A 97 12.15 29.59 2.01
CA PHE A 97 12.50 31.01 2.14
C PHE A 97 13.91 31.26 2.74
N TRP A 98 14.40 30.35 3.59
CA TRP A 98 15.75 30.44 4.19
C TRP A 98 16.80 29.59 3.47
N GLY A 99 16.50 29.10 2.26
CA GLY A 99 17.39 28.26 1.46
C GLY A 99 17.44 26.79 1.90
N GLN A 100 16.67 26.40 2.92
CA GLN A 100 16.58 25.00 3.34
C GLN A 100 15.89 24.17 2.28
N GLU A 101 16.39 22.98 1.98
CA GLU A 101 15.66 22.02 1.16
C GLU A 101 14.39 21.58 1.90
N LEU A 102 13.27 21.56 1.18
CA LEU A 102 11.98 21.14 1.70
C LEU A 102 11.68 19.72 1.22
N THR A 103 11.17 18.88 2.13
CA THR A 103 10.63 17.55 1.79
C THR A 103 9.42 17.72 0.88
N ASN A 104 9.09 16.72 0.05
CA ASN A 104 7.95 16.84 -0.86
C ASN A 104 6.64 17.10 -0.14
N GLU A 105 6.40 16.48 1.02
CA GLU A 105 5.31 16.81 1.94
C GLU A 105 5.35 18.29 2.36
N GLY A 106 6.51 18.78 2.80
CA GLY A 106 6.70 20.19 3.13
C GLY A 106 6.53 21.12 1.92
N VAL A 107 6.83 20.67 0.71
CA VAL A 107 6.58 21.43 -0.52
C VAL A 107 5.11 21.39 -0.89
N PHE A 108 4.42 20.27 -0.71
CA PHE A 108 2.98 20.17 -0.86
C PHE A 108 2.27 21.15 0.07
N ASP A 109 2.67 21.16 1.34
CA ASP A 109 2.16 22.07 2.36
C ASP A 109 2.44 23.56 2.05
N LEU A 110 3.55 23.86 1.36
CA LEU A 110 4.00 25.24 1.11
C LEU A 110 3.67 25.79 -0.30
N MET A 111 3.59 24.94 -1.31
CA MET A 111 3.63 25.32 -2.74
C MET A 111 2.43 24.89 -3.56
N TYR A 112 1.50 24.11 -3.04
CA TYR A 112 0.26 23.79 -3.76
C TYR A 112 -0.93 24.68 -3.38
N LEU A 113 -0.61 25.84 -2.80
CA LEU A 113 -1.14 27.15 -3.24
C LEU A 113 0.01 28.14 -3.64
N LYS A 114 0.90 27.65 -4.50
CA LYS A 114 1.80 28.36 -5.42
C LYS A 114 2.81 29.40 -4.91
N GLY A 115 3.25 29.44 -3.65
CA GLY A 115 4.31 30.39 -3.27
C GLY A 115 3.95 31.87 -3.56
N GLU A 116 2.65 32.18 -3.65
CA GLU A 116 2.15 33.55 -3.59
C GLU A 116 1.92 33.91 -2.12
N HIS A 117 2.49 35.03 -1.67
CA HIS A 117 2.08 35.64 -0.41
C HIS A 117 0.58 36.00 -0.49
N GLY A 118 -0.26 35.29 0.27
CA GLY A 118 -1.65 35.72 0.50
C GLY A 118 -2.74 34.65 0.30
N ASN A 119 -2.41 33.46 -0.20
CA ASN A 119 -3.37 32.37 -0.31
C ASN A 119 -2.90 31.15 0.48
N GLY A 120 -2.77 31.31 1.80
CA GLY A 120 -2.58 30.18 2.71
C GLY A 120 -3.85 29.33 2.85
N LYS A 121 -3.92 28.53 3.94
CA LYS A 121 -4.97 27.58 4.39
C LYS A 121 -6.47 27.98 4.31
N TRP A 122 -6.79 29.10 3.69
CA TRP A 122 -8.10 29.74 3.64
C TRP A 122 -8.67 29.87 2.22
N HIS A 123 -7.95 29.45 1.17
CA HIS A 123 -8.42 29.54 -0.23
C HIS A 123 -8.21 28.29 -1.09
N LEU A 124 -7.68 27.20 -0.54
CA LEU A 124 -8.12 25.88 -0.97
C LEU A 124 -9.42 25.69 -0.21
N VAL A 125 -10.53 25.51 -0.92
CA VAL A 125 -11.79 25.11 -0.29
C VAL A 125 -11.44 23.96 0.67
N ASP A 126 -11.92 24.01 1.91
CA ASP A 126 -11.69 23.06 3.01
C ASP A 126 -12.07 21.57 2.69
N THR A 127 -12.06 21.16 1.41
CA THR A 127 -12.77 20.00 0.88
C THR A 127 -12.02 19.17 -0.16
N THR A 128 -10.81 19.56 -0.62
CA THR A 128 -10.07 18.75 -1.62
C THR A 128 -8.86 18.06 -0.96
N PRO A 129 -8.93 16.74 -0.75
CA PRO A 129 -7.82 15.95 -0.25
C PRO A 129 -6.62 15.94 -1.21
N PRO A 130 -5.37 15.94 -0.71
CA PRO A 130 -4.17 15.62 -1.48
C PRO A 130 -4.19 14.19 -2.05
N PRO A 131 -3.35 13.86 -3.05
CA PRO A 131 -3.32 12.52 -3.67
C PRO A 131 -3.12 11.37 -2.69
N PHE A 132 -2.27 11.53 -1.67
CA PHE A 132 -2.01 10.50 -0.67
C PHE A 132 -3.25 10.14 0.16
N ASP A 133 -4.14 11.10 0.42
CA ASP A 133 -5.43 10.84 1.10
C ASP A 133 -6.36 9.99 0.23
N TYR A 134 -6.35 10.21 -1.09
CA TYR A 134 -7.11 9.35 -2.02
C TYR A 134 -6.51 7.95 -2.12
N VAL A 135 -5.18 7.82 -2.12
CA VAL A 135 -4.49 6.51 -2.06
C VAL A 135 -4.91 5.78 -0.79
N GLU A 136 -4.82 6.43 0.38
CA GLU A 136 -5.24 5.84 1.66
C GLU A 136 -6.72 5.45 1.64
N GLN A 137 -7.59 6.30 1.09
CA GLN A 137 -9.02 6.01 0.97
C GLN A 137 -9.27 4.75 0.12
N GLU A 138 -8.58 4.59 -1.01
CA GLU A 138 -8.72 3.42 -1.87
C GLU A 138 -8.21 2.14 -1.19
N LEU A 139 -7.13 2.24 -0.39
CA LEU A 139 -6.64 1.12 0.42
C LEU A 139 -7.65 0.75 1.51
N VAL A 140 -8.19 1.73 2.25
CA VAL A 140 -9.20 1.53 3.30
C VAL A 140 -10.51 0.96 2.73
N ASN A 141 -10.87 1.34 1.50
CA ASN A 141 -12.03 0.80 0.78
C ASN A 141 -11.82 -0.66 0.32
N GLY A 142 -10.66 -1.25 0.59
CA GLY A 142 -10.39 -2.66 0.33
C GLY A 142 -10.09 -2.96 -1.14
N ARG A 143 -9.61 -1.97 -1.90
CA ARG A 143 -9.35 -2.13 -3.34
C ARG A 143 -8.34 -3.25 -3.66
N LEU A 144 -7.44 -3.53 -2.72
CA LEU A 144 -6.46 -4.61 -2.85
C LEU A 144 -6.91 -5.93 -2.19
N ASP A 145 -8.02 -5.97 -1.46
CA ASP A 145 -8.42 -7.12 -0.62
C ASP A 145 -8.50 -8.42 -1.44
N LYS A 146 -9.18 -8.37 -2.58
CA LYS A 146 -9.31 -9.55 -3.44
C LYS A 146 -7.96 -10.01 -4.00
N ILE A 147 -7.04 -9.09 -4.27
CA ILE A 147 -5.69 -9.43 -4.75
C ILE A 147 -4.93 -10.10 -3.60
N ILE A 148 -4.97 -9.50 -2.40
CA ILE A 148 -4.35 -10.02 -1.19
C ILE A 148 -4.86 -11.45 -0.91
N ASP A 149 -6.17 -11.66 -0.90
CA ASP A 149 -6.79 -12.96 -0.66
C ASP A 149 -6.32 -14.01 -1.67
N ASN A 150 -6.34 -13.66 -2.96
CA ASN A 150 -5.89 -14.57 -4.02
C ASN A 150 -4.41 -14.91 -3.87
N SER A 151 -3.56 -13.94 -3.52
CA SER A 151 -2.13 -14.15 -3.30
C SER A 151 -1.86 -15.06 -2.10
N VAL A 152 -2.62 -14.90 -1.01
CA VAL A 152 -2.56 -15.80 0.14
C VAL A 152 -2.95 -17.22 -0.25
N HIS A 153 -4.05 -17.39 -0.97
CA HIS A 153 -4.50 -18.71 -1.45
C HIS A 153 -3.47 -19.38 -2.36
N LYS A 154 -2.85 -18.64 -3.30
CA LYS A 154 -1.76 -19.18 -4.13
C LYS A 154 -0.63 -19.80 -3.31
N VAL A 155 -0.31 -19.25 -2.14
CA VAL A 155 0.75 -19.82 -1.28
C VAL A 155 0.21 -20.95 -0.41
N LEU A 156 -0.96 -20.79 0.20
CA LEU A 156 -1.57 -21.79 1.08
C LEU A 156 -1.90 -23.10 0.35
N ASP A 157 -2.41 -23.02 -0.88
CA ASP A 157 -2.81 -24.18 -1.67
C ASP A 157 -1.61 -25.06 -2.07
N ASN A 158 -0.39 -24.51 -1.98
CA ASN A 158 0.87 -25.22 -2.25
C ASN A 158 1.53 -25.78 -0.98
N ILE A 159 0.90 -25.66 0.19
CA ILE A 159 1.41 -26.26 1.43
C ILE A 159 1.00 -27.73 1.49
N GLU A 160 1.99 -28.60 1.31
CA GLU A 160 1.78 -30.05 1.50
C GLU A 160 1.51 -30.38 2.98
N LEU A 161 0.59 -31.31 3.24
CA LEU A 161 0.31 -31.87 4.57
C LEU A 161 1.35 -32.93 4.95
#